data_AF-A0A7X9PC86-F1
#
_entry.id   AF-A0A7X9PC86-F1
#
_cell.length_a   1.000
_cell.length_b   1.000
_cell.length_c   1.000
_cell.angle_alpha   90.00
_cell.angle_beta   90.00
_cell.angle_gamma   90.00
#
_symmetry.space_group_name_H-M   'P 1'
#
loop_
_entity.id
_entity.type
_entity.pdbx_description
1 polymer ?
#
loop_
_entity_poly.entity_id
_entity_poly.type
_entity_poly.pdbx_seq_one_letter_code
_entity_poly.pdbx_strand_id
1 'polypeptide(L)'
;MAVPDYQSLMLPVLRLAATGIRRVPEVADAIADEFGLSGEDRAALLPSGRQRLLPNRVHWAKTYLMKAGLLYSPARGQFTITPAGSELLASAPPAITRAMLEQYPSFVSFIGGTSAETAEQTAVPAPTDA
;
A
#
# COMPACT_ATOMS: atom_id res chain seq x y z
N MET A 1 9.57 -2.21 17.79
CA MET A 1 10.26 -1.81 16.54
C MET A 1 9.36 -0.84 15.80
N ALA A 2 9.89 0.20 15.14
CA ALA A 2 9.01 1.15 14.45
C ALA A 2 8.21 0.44 13.34
N VAL A 3 6.90 0.70 13.28
CA VAL A 3 6.04 0.21 12.20
C VAL A 3 6.50 0.87 10.88
N PRO A 4 6.83 0.10 9.82
CA PRO A 4 7.31 0.67 8.57
C PRO A 4 6.31 1.64 7.93
N ASP A 5 6.83 2.62 7.20
CA ASP A 5 6.03 3.52 6.38
C ASP A 5 5.36 2.77 5.21
N TYR A 6 4.43 3.44 4.53
CA TYR A 6 3.67 2.80 3.45
C TYR A 6 4.51 2.51 2.19
N GLN A 7 5.59 3.26 1.94
CA GLN A 7 6.48 3.05 0.79
C GLN A 7 7.29 1.78 0.98
N SER A 8 7.86 1.61 2.17
CA SER A 8 8.55 0.40 2.61
C SER A 8 7.66 -0.84 2.51
N LEU A 9 6.34 -0.68 2.67
CA LEU A 9 5.37 -1.78 2.56
C LEU A 9 4.89 -2.07 1.13
N MET A 10 5.21 -1.25 0.11
CA MET A 10 4.71 -1.49 -1.25
C MET A 10 5.21 -2.83 -1.82
N LEU A 11 6.50 -3.13 -1.69
CA LEU A 11 7.07 -4.38 -2.17
C LEU A 11 6.48 -5.63 -1.47
N PRO A 12 6.45 -5.74 -0.13
CA PRO A 12 5.85 -6.90 0.52
C PRO A 12 4.35 -7.03 0.24
N VAL A 13 3.60 -5.93 0.09
CA VAL A 13 2.19 -5.97 -0.33
C VAL A 13 2.05 -6.56 -1.74
N LEU A 14 2.88 -6.13 -2.70
CA LEU A 14 2.85 -6.68 -4.07
C LEU A 14 3.23 -8.17 -4.08
N ARG A 15 4.25 -8.58 -3.32
CA ARG A 15 4.65 -9.99 -3.15
C ARG A 15 3.52 -10.85 -2.61
N LEU A 16 2.85 -10.41 -1.55
CA LEU A 16 1.73 -11.15 -0.95
C LEU A 16 0.54 -11.24 -1.91
N ALA A 17 0.26 -10.19 -2.69
CA ALA A 17 -0.77 -10.20 -3.72
C ALA A 17 -0.44 -11.11 -4.93
N ALA A 18 0.83 -11.44 -5.15
CA ALA A 18 1.24 -12.37 -6.20
C ALA A 18 0.86 -13.83 -5.90
N THR A 19 0.64 -14.15 -4.62
CA THR A 19 0.31 -15.51 -4.17
C THR A 19 -1.20 -15.83 -4.21
N GLY A 20 -2.04 -14.84 -4.56
CA GLY A 20 -3.48 -15.00 -4.65
C GLY A 20 -4.25 -13.76 -4.19
N ILE A 21 -5.58 -13.91 -4.09
CA ILE A 21 -6.46 -12.84 -3.62
C ILE A 21 -6.21 -12.57 -2.13
N ARG A 22 -6.01 -11.29 -1.78
CA ARG A 22 -5.70 -10.84 -0.43
C ARG A 22 -6.64 -9.75 0.07
N ARG A 23 -6.70 -9.60 1.39
CA ARG A 23 -7.35 -8.47 2.09
C ARG A 23 -6.34 -7.73 2.95
N VAL A 24 -6.59 -6.45 3.21
CA VAL A 24 -5.68 -5.59 3.98
C VAL A 24 -5.36 -6.15 5.38
N PRO A 25 -6.32 -6.66 6.17
CA PRO A 25 -6.00 -7.23 7.49
C PRO A 25 -5.05 -8.44 7.40
N GLU A 26 -5.31 -9.35 6.47
CA GLU A 26 -4.48 -10.55 6.25
C GLU A 26 -3.05 -10.19 5.87
N VAL A 27 -2.89 -9.20 4.98
CA VAL A 27 -1.59 -8.69 4.55
C VAL A 27 -0.87 -7.97 5.69
N ALA A 28 -1.60 -7.21 6.51
CA ALA A 28 -1.03 -6.54 7.67
C ALA A 28 -0.51 -7.54 8.70
N ASP A 29 -1.24 -8.62 8.97
CA ASP A 29 -0.80 -9.66 9.90
C ASP A 29 0.45 -10.39 9.38
N ALA A 30 0.46 -10.76 8.09
CA ALA A 30 1.62 -11.40 7.46
C ALA A 30 2.87 -10.50 7.47
N ILE A 31 2.70 -9.20 7.20
CA ILE A 31 3.79 -8.22 7.29
C ILE A 31 4.25 -8.05 8.75
N ALA A 32 3.34 -8.04 9.71
CA ALA A 32 3.72 -7.95 11.12
C ALA A 32 4.57 -9.14 11.57
N ASP A 33 4.29 -10.33 11.04
CA ASP A 33 5.08 -11.54 11.27
C ASP A 33 6.46 -11.45 10.56
N GLU A 34 6.50 -11.05 9.28
CA GLU A 34 7.74 -10.91 8.50
C GLU A 34 8.72 -9.90 9.12
N PHE A 35 8.20 -8.79 9.68
CA PHE A 35 8.99 -7.73 10.29
C PHE A 35 9.23 -7.92 11.79
N GLY A 36 8.72 -9.00 12.40
CA GLY A 36 8.89 -9.28 13.82
C GLY A 36 8.28 -8.20 14.74
N LEU A 37 7.15 -7.61 14.33
CA LEU A 37 6.50 -6.55 15.09
C LEU A 37 5.94 -7.08 16.41
N SER A 38 6.22 -6.36 17.50
CA SER A 38 5.73 -6.70 18.84
C SER A 38 4.21 -6.52 18.95
N GLY A 39 3.61 -7.04 20.02
CA GLY A 39 2.19 -6.84 20.29
C GLY A 39 1.81 -5.36 20.40
N GLU A 40 2.70 -4.53 20.97
CA GLU A 40 2.53 -3.08 21.06
C GLU A 40 2.56 -2.42 19.67
N ASP A 41 3.52 -2.81 18.83
CA ASP A 41 3.65 -2.28 17.46
C ASP A 41 2.43 -2.66 16.59
N ARG A 42 1.90 -3.88 16.77
CA ARG A 42 0.67 -4.34 16.09
C ARG A 42 -0.58 -3.60 16.57
N ALA A 43 -0.61 -3.21 17.84
CA ALA A 43 -1.69 -2.46 18.46
C ALA A 43 -1.59 -0.95 18.25
N ALA A 44 -0.45 -0.45 17.74
CA ALA A 44 -0.20 0.96 17.51
C ALA A 44 -1.34 1.60 16.70
N LEU A 45 -1.79 2.75 17.17
CA LEU A 45 -2.85 3.53 16.54
C LEU A 45 -2.25 4.72 15.78
N LEU A 46 -2.99 5.21 14.78
CA LEU A 46 -2.74 6.54 14.23
C LEU A 46 -2.88 7.60 15.34
N PRO A 47 -2.28 8.80 15.18
CA PRO A 47 -2.45 9.91 16.13
C PRO A 47 -3.91 10.27 16.42
N SER A 48 -4.82 9.99 15.47
CA SER A 48 -6.26 10.18 15.65
C SER A 48 -6.91 9.19 16.63
N GLY A 49 -6.24 8.10 17.00
CA GLY A 49 -6.72 7.06 17.90
C GLY A 49 -7.79 6.12 17.31
N ARG A 50 -8.22 6.31 16.05
CA ARG A 50 -9.39 5.61 15.48
C ARG A 50 -9.05 4.37 14.67
N GLN A 51 -7.84 4.30 14.11
CA GLN A 51 -7.41 3.21 13.24
C GLN A 51 -6.03 2.72 13.66
N ARG A 52 -5.79 1.43 13.48
CA ARG A 52 -4.46 0.84 13.65
C ARG A 52 -3.52 1.35 12.57
N LEU A 53 -2.28 1.62 12.96
CA LEU A 53 -1.24 2.18 12.14
C LEU A 53 -0.89 1.23 10.98
N LEU A 54 -0.56 -0.03 11.26
CA LEU A 54 -0.11 -0.96 10.22
C LEU A 54 -1.16 -1.26 9.12
N PRO A 55 -2.42 -1.62 9.44
CA PRO A 55 -3.45 -1.78 8.40
C PRO A 55 -3.68 -0.51 7.58
N ASN A 56 -3.53 0.67 8.18
CA ASN A 56 -3.60 1.93 7.46
C ASN A 56 -2.41 2.08 6.48
N ARG A 57 -1.18 1.80 6.91
CA ARG A 57 0.01 1.82 6.03
C ARG A 57 -0.12 0.82 4.88
N VAL A 58 -0.60 -0.40 5.15
CA VAL A 58 -0.89 -1.42 4.12
C VAL A 58 -1.98 -0.96 3.15
N HIS A 59 -3.04 -0.31 3.66
CA HIS A 59 -4.08 0.26 2.80
C HIS A 59 -3.51 1.28 1.81
N TRP A 60 -2.62 2.17 2.26
CA TRP A 60 -1.99 3.17 1.40
C TRP A 60 -1.04 2.56 0.38
N ALA A 61 -0.20 1.62 0.81
CA ALA A 61 0.65 0.85 -0.10
C ALA A 61 -0.18 0.19 -1.22
N LYS A 62 -1.26 -0.51 -0.85
CA LYS A 62 -2.22 -1.10 -1.80
C LYS A 62 -2.81 -0.05 -2.74
N THR A 63 -3.28 1.09 -2.22
CA THR A 63 -3.90 2.15 -3.03
C THR A 63 -2.94 2.68 -4.08
N TYR A 64 -1.69 2.98 -3.72
CA TYR A 64 -0.69 3.48 -4.67
C TYR A 64 -0.38 2.47 -5.76
N LEU A 65 -0.20 1.20 -5.39
CA LEU A 65 0.00 0.12 -6.36
C LEU A 65 -1.21 -0.08 -7.29
N MET A 66 -2.44 0.05 -6.77
CA MET A 66 -3.65 0.02 -7.60
C MET A 66 -3.71 1.21 -8.57
N LYS A 67 -3.34 2.41 -8.12
CA LYS A 67 -3.29 3.61 -8.99
C LYS A 67 -2.22 3.49 -10.07
N ALA A 68 -1.14 2.75 -9.81
CA ALA A 68 -0.14 2.39 -10.80
C ALA A 68 -0.53 1.20 -11.71
N GLY A 69 -1.71 0.60 -11.52
CA GLY A 69 -2.17 -0.53 -12.33
C GLY A 69 -1.43 -1.85 -12.02
N LEU A 70 -0.72 -1.93 -10.90
CA LEU A 70 0.04 -3.11 -10.46
C LEU A 70 -0.82 -4.10 -9.67
N LEU A 71 -1.92 -3.62 -9.11
CA LEU A 71 -2.93 -4.41 -8.42
C LEU A 71 -4.31 -4.09 -9.00
N TYR A 72 -5.22 -5.06 -8.94
CA TYR A 72 -6.63 -4.84 -9.21
C TYR A 72 -7.51 -5.41 -8.09
N SER A 73 -8.77 -4.96 -8.03
CA SER A 73 -9.74 -5.34 -7.00
C SER A 73 -10.82 -6.24 -7.60
N PRO A 74 -10.77 -7.57 -7.43
CA PRO A 74 -11.79 -8.47 -7.96
C PRO A 74 -13.14 -8.33 -7.23
N ALA A 75 -13.14 -7.96 -5.95
CA ALA A 75 -14.33 -7.75 -5.14
C ALA A 75 -14.06 -6.75 -3.99
N ARG A 76 -15.12 -6.33 -3.29
CA ARG A 76 -15.02 -5.34 -2.21
C ARG A 76 -14.02 -5.79 -1.13
N GLY A 77 -12.98 -4.99 -0.93
CA GLY A 77 -11.97 -5.22 0.10
C GLY A 77 -10.99 -6.35 -0.23
N GLN A 78 -10.99 -6.84 -1.47
CA GLN A 78 -10.03 -7.82 -2.00
C GLN A 78 -9.12 -7.15 -3.03
N PHE A 79 -7.90 -7.66 -3.17
CA PHE A 79 -6.98 -7.25 -4.22
C PHE A 79 -6.03 -8.38 -4.60
N THR A 80 -5.51 -8.35 -5.82
CA THR A 80 -4.53 -9.31 -6.33
C THR A 80 -3.66 -8.65 -7.41
N ILE A 81 -2.54 -9.28 -7.74
CA ILE A 81 -1.57 -8.76 -8.71
C ILE A 81 -2.11 -8.72 -10.15
N THR A 82 -1.70 -7.72 -10.94
CA THR A 82 -1.93 -7.67 -12.39
C THR A 82 -0.74 -8.29 -13.17
N PRO A 83 -0.85 -8.48 -14.50
CA PRO A 83 0.31 -8.85 -15.32
C PRO A 83 1.47 -7.85 -15.17
N ALA A 84 1.20 -6.54 -15.26
CA ALA A 84 2.21 -5.50 -15.07
C ALA A 84 2.84 -5.54 -13.65
N GLY A 85 2.04 -5.81 -12.62
CA GLY A 85 2.56 -6.03 -11.27
C GLY A 85 3.48 -7.24 -11.18
N SER A 86 3.14 -8.32 -11.90
CA SER A 86 3.93 -9.55 -11.92
C SER A 86 5.27 -9.34 -12.64
N GLU A 87 5.27 -8.59 -13.74
CA GLU A 87 6.50 -8.17 -14.45
C GLU A 87 7.40 -7.32 -13.56
N LEU A 88 6.83 -6.33 -12.87
CA LEU A 88 7.58 -5.52 -11.91
C LEU A 88 8.19 -6.39 -10.82
N LEU A 89 7.43 -7.31 -10.24
CA LEU A 89 7.92 -8.20 -9.20
C LEU A 89 9.02 -9.15 -9.72
N ALA A 90 8.90 -9.63 -10.95
CA ALA A 90 9.89 -10.50 -11.60
C ALA A 90 11.24 -9.79 -11.85
N SER A 91 11.25 -8.46 -11.98
CA SER A 91 12.48 -7.67 -12.04
C SER A 91 13.25 -7.61 -10.71
N ALA A 92 12.70 -8.20 -9.64
CA ALA A 92 13.28 -8.29 -8.31
C ALA A 92 13.81 -6.94 -7.76
N PRO A 93 12.98 -5.89 -7.74
CA PRO A 93 13.41 -4.60 -7.22
C PRO A 93 13.68 -4.70 -5.72
N PRO A 94 14.70 -4.00 -5.18
CA PRO A 94 14.98 -4.00 -3.75
C PRO A 94 13.89 -3.27 -2.93
N ALA A 95 13.19 -2.32 -3.56
CA ALA A 95 12.04 -1.60 -3.01
C ALA A 95 11.18 -1.06 -4.15
N ILE A 96 9.91 -0.74 -3.87
CA ILE A 96 9.05 0.01 -4.80
C ILE A 96 9.01 1.47 -4.37
N THR A 97 9.59 2.34 -5.19
CA THR A 97 9.64 3.78 -4.91
C THR A 97 8.56 4.53 -5.68
N ARG A 98 8.21 5.73 -5.23
CA ARG A 98 7.31 6.62 -5.97
C ARG A 98 7.83 6.89 -7.40
N ALA A 99 9.14 7.09 -7.57
CA ALA A 99 9.75 7.34 -8.89
C ALA A 99 9.55 6.15 -9.85
N MET A 100 9.51 4.92 -9.34
CA MET A 100 9.15 3.75 -10.17
C MET A 100 7.68 3.79 -10.55
N LEU A 101 6.79 4.18 -9.63
CA LEU A 101 5.36 4.29 -9.94
C LEU A 101 5.05 5.37 -10.97
N GLU A 102 5.87 6.42 -11.06
CA GLU A 102 5.75 7.49 -12.06
C GLU A 102 6.01 7.02 -13.50
N GLN A 103 6.51 5.80 -13.71
CA GLN A 103 6.61 5.19 -15.03
C GLN A 103 5.24 4.72 -15.58
N TYR A 104 4.23 4.59 -14.71
CA TYR A 104 2.90 4.15 -15.10
C TYR A 104 2.00 5.36 -15.37
N PRO A 105 1.47 5.52 -16.61
CA PRO A 105 0.63 6.68 -16.97
C PRO A 105 -0.57 6.88 -16.05
N SER A 106 -1.20 5.79 -15.59
CA SER A 106 -2.34 5.85 -14.66
C SER A 106 -1.98 6.47 -13.31
N PHE A 107 -0.74 6.27 -12.85
CA PHE A 107 -0.23 6.86 -11.61
C PHE A 107 0.08 8.34 -11.80
N VAL A 108 0.71 8.71 -12.92
CA VAL A 108 0.99 10.11 -13.25
C VAL A 108 -0.31 10.93 -13.34
N SER A 109 -1.35 10.39 -13.98
CA SER A 109 -2.68 11.03 -14.02
C SER A 109 -3.29 11.19 -12.62
N PHE A 110 -3.11 10.21 -11.73
CA PHE A 110 -3.58 10.30 -10.35
C PHE A 110 -2.89 11.43 -9.56
N ILE A 111 -1.55 11.53 -9.67
CA ILE A 111 -0.80 12.60 -8.99
C ILE A 111 -1.08 13.97 -9.63
N GLY A 112 -1.14 14.05 -10.97
CA GLY A 112 -1.42 15.29 -11.71
C GLY A 112 -2.83 15.84 -11.51
N GLY A 113 -3.83 14.98 -11.32
CA GLY A 113 -5.22 15.37 -11.03
C GLY A 113 -5.42 15.89 -9.59
N THR A 114 -4.49 15.60 -8.67
CA THR A 114 -4.59 16.04 -7.28
C THR A 114 -4.43 17.57 -7.15
N SER A 115 -3.87 18.24 -8.16
CA SER A 115 -3.65 19.71 -8.17
C SER A 115 -4.88 20.57 -8.51
N ALA A 116 -6.02 20.00 -8.93
CA ALA A 116 -7.19 20.78 -9.35
C ALA A 116 -8.53 20.40 -8.67
N GLU A 117 -8.67 19.20 -8.12
CA GLU A 117 -9.90 18.77 -7.41
C GLU A 117 -9.55 17.96 -6.15
N THR A 118 -9.03 18.62 -5.12
CA THR A 118 -8.91 18.00 -3.78
C THR A 118 -9.58 18.88 -2.74
N ALA A 119 -10.91 18.94 -2.82
CA ALA A 119 -11.73 19.50 -1.75
C ALA A 119 -13.10 18.79 -1.69
N GLU A 120 -13.16 17.46 -1.74
CA GLU A 120 -14.20 16.66 -1.09
C GLU A 120 -13.97 15.16 -1.41
N GLN A 121 -14.04 14.30 -0.39
CA GLN A 121 -14.01 12.83 -0.47
C GLN A 121 -12.66 12.11 -0.53
N THR A 122 -11.70 12.51 0.31
CA THR A 122 -10.78 11.54 0.95
C THR A 122 -10.55 11.96 2.39
N ALA A 123 -11.43 11.54 3.30
CA ALA A 123 -11.35 11.85 4.73
C ALA A 123 -10.26 11.02 5.46
N VAL A 124 -9.06 10.91 4.88
CA VAL A 124 -7.75 10.81 5.57
C VAL A 124 -6.72 11.15 4.48
N PRO A 125 -5.90 12.20 4.58
CA PRO A 125 -4.76 12.37 3.68
C PRO A 125 -3.81 11.17 3.84
N ALA A 126 -3.03 10.85 2.79
CA ALA A 126 -1.93 9.90 2.92
C ALA A 126 -1.13 10.27 4.18
N PRO A 127 -0.79 9.31 5.07
CA PRO A 127 -0.16 9.63 6.34
C PRO A 127 1.14 10.35 6.02
N THR A 128 1.17 11.64 6.33
CA THR A 128 2.35 12.49 6.22
C THR A 128 3.45 11.81 7.01
N ASP A 129 4.61 11.61 6.38
CA ASP A 129 5.81 11.13 7.07
C ASP A 129 6.05 12.06 8.27
N ALA A 130 5.88 11.51 9.47
CA ALA A 130 6.10 12.16 10.75
C ALA A 130 7.02 11.26 11.56
#